data_AF-A0A5N3ZYM4-F1
#
_entry.id   AF-A0A5N3ZYM4-F1
#
_cell.length_a   1.000
_cell.length_b   1.000
_cell.length_c   1.000
_cell.angle_alpha   90.00
_cell.angle_beta   90.00
_cell.angle_gamma   90.00
#
_symmetry.space_group_name_H-M   'P 1'
#
loop_
_entity.id
_entity.type
_entity.pdbx_description
1 polymer ?
#
loop_
_entity_poly.entity_id
_entity_poly.type
_entity_poly.pdbx_seq_one_letter_code
_entity_poly.pdbx_strand_id
1 'polypeptide(L)'
;RSPPTPWKAIFTSMPFWAVLIAQFGQAWGFTILITNIPTYMSNVLGFDIKKNGALSAGPYFAFWIFSLLSGVISDYVVSREYVTVGFARKFANTIALCVPGIGLIVLGVIGNAQWDITDAAVILLFISVGFNGSSTCGYHMNHIDLSPVHSGTLMGIASGSTNFLCLFAPLLLQFIVTDEKDAFQWATVFYITSAIYLIGNTVFVVFGSGETQPWNNVEEDDENS
;
A
#
# COMPACT_ATOMS: atom_id res chain seq x y z
N ARG A 1 -3.91 19.90 27.29
CA ARG A 1 -5.09 19.03 27.46
C ARG A 1 -5.60 18.80 26.05
N SER A 2 -5.58 17.58 25.49
CA SER A 2 -6.04 17.42 24.10
C SER A 2 -7.51 17.82 23.99
N PRO A 3 -7.91 18.62 22.99
CA PRO A 3 -9.30 19.01 22.79
C PRO A 3 -10.19 17.77 22.59
N PRO A 4 -11.50 17.89 22.86
CA PRO A 4 -12.44 16.79 22.63
C PRO A 4 -12.40 16.36 21.16
N THR A 5 -12.24 15.05 20.92
CA THR A 5 -12.09 14.51 19.57
C THR A 5 -13.37 14.71 18.75
N PRO A 6 -13.32 15.45 17.62
CA PRO A 6 -14.49 15.76 16.81
C PRO A 6 -14.86 14.56 15.91
N TRP A 7 -15.39 13.50 16.52
CA TRP A 7 -15.72 12.22 15.87
C TRP A 7 -16.56 12.38 14.60
N LYS A 8 -17.60 13.22 14.65
CA LYS A 8 -18.50 13.44 13.50
C LYS A 8 -17.76 14.11 12.33
N ALA A 9 -16.91 15.09 12.60
CA ALA A 9 -16.14 15.77 11.54
C ALA A 9 -15.12 14.82 10.91
N ILE A 10 -14.42 14.02 11.73
CA ILE A 10 -13.44 13.02 11.27
C ILE A 10 -14.11 11.98 10.37
N PHE A 11 -15.21 11.37 10.81
CA PHE A 11 -15.89 10.32 10.01
C PHE A 11 -16.67 10.87 8.82
N THR A 12 -16.95 12.17 8.76
CA THR A 12 -17.58 12.81 7.58
C THR A 12 -16.52 13.27 6.56
N SER A 13 -15.23 13.21 6.90
CA SER A 13 -14.17 13.75 6.06
C SER A 13 -13.75 12.83 4.92
N MET A 14 -13.84 13.34 3.68
CA MET A 14 -13.39 12.61 2.49
C MET A 14 -11.90 12.27 2.52
N PRO A 15 -10.98 13.16 2.96
CA PRO A 15 -9.56 12.83 3.02
C PRO A 15 -9.23 11.66 3.97
N PHE A 16 -9.94 11.52 5.10
CA PHE A 16 -9.74 10.40 6.02
C PHE A 16 -10.16 9.07 5.40
N TRP A 17 -11.34 9.03 4.74
CA TRP A 17 -11.77 7.84 4.01
C TRP A 17 -10.82 7.49 2.86
N ALA A 18 -10.29 8.50 2.16
CA ALA A 18 -9.32 8.28 1.10
C ALA A 18 -8.03 7.62 1.62
N VAL A 19 -7.51 8.09 2.76
CA VAL A 19 -6.35 7.48 3.43
C VAL A 19 -6.67 6.07 3.90
N LEU A 20 -7.85 5.84 4.49
CA LEU A 20 -8.27 4.52 4.98
C LEU A 20 -8.38 3.50 3.85
N ILE A 21 -8.99 3.88 2.72
CA ILE A 21 -9.11 3.02 1.54
C ILE A 21 -7.72 2.74 0.93
N ALA A 22 -6.86 3.75 0.84
CA ALA A 22 -5.49 3.57 0.35
C ALA A 22 -4.67 2.64 1.25
N GLN A 23 -4.76 2.82 2.58
CA GLN A 23 -4.11 1.97 3.57
C GLN A 23 -4.62 0.54 3.49
N PHE A 24 -5.93 0.34 3.31
CA PHE A 24 -6.51 -0.98 3.10
C PHE A 24 -5.98 -1.64 1.83
N GLY A 25 -6.03 -0.94 0.69
CA GLY A 25 -5.53 -1.49 -0.58
C GLY A 25 -4.05 -1.87 -0.51
N GLN A 26 -3.24 -1.03 0.12
CA GLN A 26 -1.83 -1.29 0.39
C GLN A 26 -1.63 -2.54 1.24
N ALA A 27 -2.23 -2.57 2.44
CA ALA A 27 -2.09 -3.68 3.37
C ALA A 27 -2.60 -5.00 2.76
N TRP A 28 -3.72 -4.96 2.04
CA TRP A 28 -4.25 -6.11 1.31
C TRP A 28 -3.20 -6.68 0.36
N GLY A 29 -2.77 -5.92 -0.64
CA GLY A 29 -1.87 -6.45 -1.65
C GLY A 29 -0.49 -6.80 -1.09
N PHE A 30 -0.01 -6.06 -0.08
CA PHE A 30 1.26 -6.37 0.58
C PHE A 30 1.20 -7.71 1.34
N THR A 31 0.12 -7.98 2.07
CA THR A 31 -0.10 -9.27 2.72
C THR A 31 -0.22 -10.41 1.71
N ILE A 32 -1.00 -10.22 0.64
CA ILE A 32 -1.14 -11.21 -0.44
C ILE A 32 0.23 -11.52 -1.05
N LEU A 33 1.01 -10.49 -1.38
CA LEU A 33 2.35 -10.65 -1.93
C LEU A 33 3.24 -11.42 -0.95
N ILE A 34 3.39 -10.98 0.29
CA ILE A 34 4.29 -11.64 1.26
C ILE A 34 3.92 -13.10 1.50
N THR A 35 2.64 -13.39 1.72
CA THR A 35 2.21 -14.74 2.08
C THR A 35 2.34 -15.71 0.91
N ASN A 36 2.18 -15.23 -0.33
CA ASN A 36 2.07 -16.10 -1.50
C ASN A 36 3.29 -16.08 -2.40
N ILE A 37 4.16 -15.08 -2.28
CA ILE A 37 5.45 -15.02 -2.99
C ILE A 37 6.23 -16.35 -2.85
N PRO A 38 6.39 -16.94 -1.65
CA PRO A 38 7.13 -18.20 -1.51
C PRO A 38 6.46 -19.37 -2.24
N THR A 39 5.13 -19.46 -2.14
CA THR A 39 4.34 -20.52 -2.76
C THR A 39 4.34 -20.40 -4.28
N TYR A 40 4.13 -19.19 -4.80
CA TYR A 40 4.17 -18.92 -6.24
C TYR A 40 5.54 -19.23 -6.84
N MET A 41 6.61 -18.75 -6.19
CA MET A 41 7.96 -19.00 -6.68
C MET A 41 8.35 -20.49 -6.56
N SER A 42 7.88 -21.22 -5.56
CA SER A 42 8.14 -22.67 -5.43
C SER A 42 7.31 -23.51 -6.39
N ASN A 43 6.00 -23.28 -6.47
CA ASN A 43 5.06 -24.17 -7.15
C ASN A 43 4.87 -23.82 -8.63
N VAL A 44 4.96 -22.54 -9.00
CA VAL A 44 4.76 -22.06 -10.38
C VAL A 44 6.11 -21.84 -11.06
N LEU A 45 7.07 -21.23 -10.36
CA LEU A 45 8.39 -20.92 -10.92
C LEU A 45 9.45 -22.00 -10.65
N GLY A 46 9.16 -23.02 -9.82
CA GLY A 46 10.09 -24.11 -9.51
C GLY A 46 11.32 -23.72 -8.67
N PHE A 47 11.35 -22.50 -8.12
CA PHE A 47 12.45 -22.02 -7.27
C PHE A 47 12.23 -22.41 -5.81
N ASP A 48 13.13 -23.24 -5.28
CA ASP A 48 13.12 -23.65 -3.87
C ASP A 48 13.66 -22.53 -2.96
N ILE A 49 12.79 -21.57 -2.66
CA ILE A 49 13.06 -20.44 -1.75
C ILE A 49 13.42 -20.89 -0.35
N LYS A 50 12.87 -22.02 0.10
CA LYS A 50 13.18 -22.56 1.43
C LYS A 50 14.64 -22.98 1.55
N LYS A 51 15.30 -23.31 0.43
CA LYS A 51 16.75 -23.55 0.40
C LYS A 51 17.59 -22.30 0.19
N ASN A 52 17.04 -21.25 -0.41
CA ASN A 52 17.77 -20.02 -0.70
C ASN A 52 17.30 -18.84 0.17
N GLY A 53 17.84 -18.78 1.40
CA GLY A 53 17.54 -17.70 2.34
C GLY A 53 17.84 -16.29 1.82
N ALA A 54 18.80 -16.14 0.90
CA ALA A 54 19.10 -14.87 0.25
C ALA A 54 17.95 -14.39 -0.67
N LEU A 55 17.30 -15.31 -1.40
CA LEU A 55 16.11 -15.00 -2.22
C LEU A 55 14.90 -14.66 -1.33
N SER A 56 14.77 -15.30 -0.17
CA SER A 56 13.69 -15.01 0.79
C SER A 56 13.80 -13.59 1.38
N ALA A 57 15.03 -13.12 1.64
CA ALA A 57 15.28 -11.80 2.20
C ALA A 57 15.22 -10.67 1.15
N GLY A 58 15.40 -11.00 -0.13
CA GLY A 58 15.44 -10.04 -1.24
C GLY A 58 14.27 -9.06 -1.29
N PRO A 59 12.99 -9.49 -1.27
CA PRO A 59 11.84 -8.59 -1.32
C PRO A 59 11.79 -7.62 -0.15
N TYR A 60 12.08 -8.08 1.06
CA TYR A 60 12.07 -7.25 2.27
C TYR A 60 13.21 -6.23 2.26
N PHE A 61 14.38 -6.67 1.78
CA PHE A 61 15.53 -5.79 1.65
C PHE A 61 15.30 -4.72 0.58
N ALA A 62 14.70 -5.10 -0.55
CA ALA A 62 14.26 -4.15 -1.58
C ALA A 62 13.24 -3.16 -1.01
N PHE A 63 12.20 -3.64 -0.31
CA PHE A 63 11.22 -2.79 0.36
C PHE A 63 11.88 -1.75 1.28
N TRP A 64 12.85 -2.19 2.10
CA TRP A 64 13.57 -1.32 3.01
C TRP A 64 14.39 -0.25 2.28
N ILE A 65 15.15 -0.62 1.24
CA ILE A 65 15.94 0.33 0.44
C ILE A 65 15.02 1.35 -0.24
N PHE A 66 13.96 0.90 -0.91
CA PHE A 66 13.06 1.79 -1.62
C PHE A 66 12.28 2.70 -0.67
N SER A 67 11.91 2.21 0.52
CA SER A 67 11.32 3.04 1.58
C SER A 67 12.27 4.18 1.97
N LEU A 68 13.55 3.88 2.25
CA LEU A 68 14.54 4.90 2.60
C LEU A 68 14.75 5.91 1.46
N LEU A 69 14.93 5.44 0.23
CA LEU A 69 15.12 6.31 -0.94
C LEU A 69 13.91 7.21 -1.16
N SER A 70 12.70 6.67 -1.06
CA SER A 70 11.46 7.44 -1.21
C SER A 70 11.32 8.53 -0.15
N GLY A 71 11.76 8.27 1.09
CA GLY A 71 11.75 9.25 2.18
C GLY A 71 12.73 10.37 1.93
N VAL A 72 13.99 10.04 1.63
CA VAL A 72 15.02 11.05 1.34
C VAL A 72 14.63 11.90 0.14
N ILE A 73 14.10 11.29 -0.93
CA ILE A 73 13.64 12.03 -2.12
C ILE A 73 12.46 12.93 -1.75
N SER A 74 11.47 12.42 -1.03
CA SER A 74 10.29 13.20 -0.60
C SER A 74 10.72 14.41 0.23
N ASP A 75 11.56 14.20 1.24
CA ASP A 75 12.02 15.27 2.13
C ASP A 75 12.90 16.28 1.39
N TYR A 76 13.73 15.82 0.45
CA TYR A 76 14.55 16.71 -0.38
C TYR A 76 13.69 17.60 -1.30
N VAL A 77 12.70 17.03 -1.98
CA VAL A 77 11.86 17.78 -2.92
C VAL A 77 10.92 18.75 -2.19
N VAL A 78 10.42 18.36 -1.01
CA VAL A 78 9.58 19.22 -0.16
C VAL A 78 10.41 20.33 0.50
N SER A 79 11.60 20.03 1.04
CA SER A 79 12.46 21.04 1.69
C SER A 79 13.02 22.09 0.73
N ARG A 80 13.08 21.77 -0.56
CA ARG A 80 13.45 22.71 -1.64
C ARG A 80 12.26 23.46 -2.22
N GLU A 81 11.05 23.26 -1.67
CA GLU A 81 9.80 23.87 -2.14
C GLU A 81 9.47 23.60 -3.62
N TYR A 82 10.02 22.53 -4.20
CA TYR A 82 9.74 22.18 -5.60
C TYR A 82 8.32 21.64 -5.79
N VAL A 83 7.74 21.02 -4.76
CA VAL A 83 6.36 20.50 -4.77
C VAL A 83 5.70 20.71 -3.40
N THR A 84 4.37 20.78 -3.39
CA THR A 84 3.60 20.80 -2.13
C THR A 84 3.61 19.42 -1.45
N VAL A 85 3.47 19.41 -0.13
CA VAL A 85 3.40 18.16 0.66
C VAL A 85 2.33 17.23 0.12
N GLY A 86 1.11 17.75 -0.12
CA GLY A 86 0.01 16.95 -0.68
C GLY A 86 0.33 16.33 -2.05
N PHE A 87 1.04 17.05 -2.93
CA PHE A 87 1.46 16.49 -4.22
C PHE A 87 2.51 15.39 -4.03
N ALA A 88 3.52 15.61 -3.17
CA ALA A 88 4.53 14.61 -2.86
C ALA A 88 3.91 13.32 -2.30
N ARG A 89 2.96 13.43 -1.35
CA ARG A 89 2.25 12.28 -0.76
C ARG A 89 1.43 11.53 -1.80
N LYS A 90 0.67 12.23 -2.66
CA LYS A 90 -0.10 11.63 -3.75
C LYS A 90 0.78 10.93 -4.78
N PHE A 91 1.89 11.55 -5.14
CA PHE A 91 2.83 10.99 -6.10
C PHE A 91 3.52 9.74 -5.54
N ALA A 92 4.00 9.79 -4.29
CA ALA A 92 4.59 8.63 -3.61
C ALA A 92 3.59 7.47 -3.51
N ASN A 93 2.33 7.75 -3.13
CA ASN A 93 1.28 6.75 -3.08
C ASN A 93 0.96 6.14 -4.46
N THR A 94 0.94 6.99 -5.50
CA THR A 94 0.72 6.55 -6.89
C THR A 94 1.81 5.59 -7.35
N ILE A 95 3.08 5.93 -7.12
CA ILE A 95 4.18 5.02 -7.43
C ILE A 95 4.04 3.71 -6.65
N ALA A 96 3.72 3.81 -5.36
CA ALA A 96 3.64 2.66 -4.48
C ALA A 96 2.49 1.70 -4.78
N LEU A 97 1.45 2.11 -5.52
CA LEU A 97 0.30 1.29 -5.86
C LEU A 97 0.23 0.94 -7.35
N CYS A 98 0.56 1.88 -8.25
CA CYS A 98 0.52 1.64 -9.69
C CYS A 98 1.65 0.73 -10.16
N VAL A 99 2.88 0.92 -9.66
CA VAL A 99 4.02 0.08 -10.08
C VAL A 99 3.79 -1.39 -9.71
N PRO A 100 3.38 -1.73 -8.47
CA PRO A 100 3.06 -3.10 -8.12
C PRO A 100 1.80 -3.61 -8.82
N GLY A 101 0.79 -2.77 -9.04
CA GLY A 101 -0.41 -3.14 -9.79
C GLY A 101 -0.11 -3.56 -11.23
N ILE A 102 0.74 -2.82 -11.94
CA ILE A 102 1.19 -3.17 -13.29
C ILE A 102 2.08 -4.42 -13.24
N GLY A 103 2.99 -4.51 -12.27
CA GLY A 103 3.85 -5.68 -12.08
C GLY A 103 3.06 -6.97 -11.89
N LEU A 104 1.98 -6.92 -11.10
CA LEU A 104 1.06 -8.04 -10.88
C LEU A 104 0.30 -8.46 -12.15
N ILE A 105 -0.14 -7.50 -12.97
CA ILE A 105 -0.78 -7.81 -14.27
C ILE A 105 0.21 -8.56 -15.17
N VAL A 106 1.44 -8.06 -15.27
CA VAL A 106 2.49 -8.69 -16.09
C VAL A 106 2.82 -10.09 -15.57
N LEU A 107 2.90 -10.28 -14.25
CA LEU A 107 3.11 -11.60 -13.63
C LEU A 107 1.98 -12.58 -13.96
N GLY A 108 0.72 -12.13 -13.92
CA GLY A 108 -0.43 -12.95 -14.30
C GLY A 108 -0.38 -13.40 -15.76
N VAL A 109 0.08 -12.54 -16.67
CA VAL A 109 0.25 -12.87 -18.10
C VAL A 109 1.39 -13.87 -18.30
N ILE A 110 2.55 -13.67 -17.65
CA ILE A 110 3.70 -14.58 -17.75
C ILE A 110 3.34 -15.97 -17.23
N GLY A 111 2.62 -16.05 -16.10
CA GLY A 111 2.16 -17.32 -15.54
C GLY A 111 1.24 -18.08 -16.50
N ASN A 112 0.27 -17.40 -17.12
CA ASN A 112 -0.65 -18.01 -18.08
C ASN A 112 0.03 -18.50 -19.36
N ALA A 113 1.11 -17.84 -19.78
CA ALA A 113 1.79 -18.14 -21.04
C ALA A 113 2.84 -19.26 -20.90
N GLN A 114 3.15 -19.73 -19.68
CA GLN A 114 4.21 -20.71 -19.39
C GLN A 114 5.55 -20.37 -20.06
N TRP A 115 5.89 -19.08 -20.14
CA TRP A 115 7.15 -18.65 -20.71
C TRP A 115 8.29 -18.97 -19.74
N ASP A 116 9.40 -19.48 -20.26
CA ASP A 116 10.59 -19.92 -19.51
C ASP A 116 11.43 -18.71 -19.00
N ILE A 117 10.76 -17.64 -18.58
CA ILE A 117 11.36 -16.35 -18.15
C ILE A 117 11.19 -16.18 -16.63
N THR A 118 11.49 -17.25 -15.92
CA THR A 118 11.31 -17.42 -14.48
C THR A 118 12.10 -16.36 -13.69
N ASP A 119 13.34 -16.08 -14.09
CA ASP A 119 14.21 -15.10 -13.42
C ASP A 119 13.69 -13.67 -13.51
N ALA A 120 13.12 -13.28 -14.66
CA ALA A 120 12.56 -11.94 -14.82
C ALA A 120 11.28 -11.75 -13.99
N ALA A 121 10.47 -12.81 -13.81
CA ALA A 121 9.29 -12.78 -12.95
C ALA A 121 9.68 -12.54 -11.48
N VAL A 122 10.75 -13.19 -11.00
CA VAL A 122 11.28 -12.96 -9.64
C VAL A 122 11.78 -11.53 -9.46
N ILE A 123 12.56 -11.01 -10.42
CA ILE A 123 13.06 -9.63 -10.39
C ILE A 123 11.89 -8.63 -10.40
N LEU A 124 10.88 -8.85 -11.24
CA LEU A 124 9.69 -8.01 -11.31
C LEU A 124 8.89 -8.03 -10.00
N LEU A 125 8.79 -9.20 -9.36
CA LEU A 125 8.21 -9.33 -8.02
C LEU A 125 8.99 -8.50 -7.00
N PHE A 126 10.32 -8.58 -7.01
CA PHE A 126 11.17 -7.85 -6.07
C PHE A 126 11.04 -6.34 -6.27
N ILE A 127 11.00 -5.88 -7.52
CA ILE A 127 10.77 -4.47 -7.86
C ILE A 127 9.37 -4.05 -7.38
N SER A 128 8.34 -4.86 -7.63
CA SER A 128 6.96 -4.57 -7.21
C SER A 128 6.84 -4.45 -5.68
N VAL A 129 7.44 -5.37 -4.92
CA VAL A 129 7.48 -5.28 -3.45
C VAL A 129 8.35 -4.10 -2.99
N GLY A 130 9.47 -3.85 -3.67
CA GLY A 130 10.34 -2.69 -3.41
C GLY A 130 9.57 -1.38 -3.47
N PHE A 131 8.87 -1.12 -4.56
CA PHE A 131 8.10 0.11 -4.75
C PHE A 131 6.93 0.28 -3.78
N ASN A 132 6.40 -0.80 -3.18
CA ASN A 132 5.45 -0.67 -2.06
C ASN A 132 6.08 0.07 -0.86
N GLY A 133 7.41 0.05 -0.72
CA GLY A 133 8.14 0.81 0.31
C GLY A 133 7.86 2.31 0.25
N SER A 134 7.61 2.86 -0.94
CA SER A 134 7.25 4.27 -1.13
C SER A 134 5.92 4.67 -0.47
N SER A 135 5.09 3.70 -0.09
CA SER A 135 3.81 3.95 0.59
C SER A 135 3.99 4.48 2.02
N THR A 136 5.12 4.15 2.66
CA THR A 136 5.49 4.66 4.00
C THR A 136 5.63 6.19 4.00
N CYS A 137 6.15 6.76 2.92
CA CYS A 137 6.26 8.22 2.74
C CYS A 137 5.00 8.85 2.12
N GLY A 138 4.03 8.04 1.69
CA GLY A 138 2.76 8.45 1.10
C GLY A 138 1.63 8.51 2.15
N TYR A 139 0.82 7.45 2.22
CA TYR A 139 -0.38 7.42 3.07
C TYR A 139 -0.05 7.44 4.58
N HIS A 140 1.10 6.88 4.99
CA HIS A 140 1.43 6.73 6.41
C HIS A 140 1.72 8.08 7.07
N MET A 141 2.47 8.94 6.37
CA MET A 141 2.69 10.33 6.81
C MET A 141 1.43 11.18 6.70
N ASN A 142 0.51 10.82 5.80
CA ASN A 142 -0.70 11.61 5.58
C ASN A 142 -1.61 11.69 6.81
N HIS A 143 -1.57 10.71 7.73
CA HIS A 143 -2.30 10.79 9.01
C HIS A 143 -1.79 11.92 9.91
N ILE A 144 -0.47 12.15 9.89
CA ILE A 144 0.19 13.23 10.64
C ILE A 144 -0.11 14.57 9.96
N ASP A 145 -0.01 14.61 8.63
CA ASP A 145 -0.30 15.81 7.83
C ASP A 145 -1.77 16.24 7.98
N LEU A 146 -2.71 15.28 8.12
CA LEU A 146 -4.15 15.55 8.25
C LEU A 146 -4.55 16.12 9.62
N SER A 147 -3.96 15.61 10.71
CA SER A 147 -4.14 16.16 12.05
C SER A 147 -2.98 15.76 12.97
N PRO A 148 -2.03 16.66 13.25
CA PRO A 148 -0.95 16.40 14.20
C PRO A 148 -1.47 16.02 15.61
N VAL A 149 -2.54 16.69 16.06
CA VAL A 149 -3.12 16.52 17.41
C VAL A 149 -3.80 15.15 17.58
N HIS A 150 -4.47 14.66 16.54
CA HIS A 150 -5.25 13.41 16.58
C HIS A 150 -4.63 12.25 15.80
N SER A 151 -3.43 12.43 15.26
CA SER A 151 -2.70 11.48 14.40
C SER A 151 -2.66 10.05 14.97
N GLY A 152 -2.33 9.90 16.26
CA GLY A 152 -2.27 8.58 16.92
C GLY A 152 -3.62 7.87 16.95
N THR A 153 -4.72 8.60 17.21
CA THR A 153 -6.08 8.04 17.21
C THR A 153 -6.53 7.67 15.80
N LEU A 154 -6.28 8.54 14.81
CA LEU A 154 -6.58 8.29 13.40
C LEU A 154 -5.84 7.06 12.88
N MET A 155 -4.54 6.97 13.17
CA MET A 155 -3.70 5.84 12.80
C MET A 155 -4.17 4.55 13.46
N GLY A 156 -4.57 4.60 14.73
CA GLY A 156 -5.12 3.45 15.45
C GLY A 156 -6.40 2.91 14.81
N ILE A 157 -7.34 3.79 14.47
CA ILE A 157 -8.61 3.39 13.84
C ILE A 157 -8.38 2.86 12.43
N ALA A 158 -7.58 3.57 11.63
CA ALA A 158 -7.28 3.16 10.27
C ALA A 158 -6.54 1.81 10.25
N SER A 159 -5.57 1.61 11.15
CA SER A 159 -4.84 0.35 11.28
C SER A 159 -5.74 -0.76 11.80
N GLY A 160 -6.59 -0.52 12.79
CA GLY A 160 -7.54 -1.52 13.32
C GLY A 160 -8.54 -1.97 12.25
N SER A 161 -9.13 -1.02 11.53
CA SER A 161 -10.08 -1.30 10.44
C SER A 161 -9.41 -2.08 9.31
N THR A 162 -8.18 -1.66 8.94
CA THR A 162 -7.41 -2.31 7.88
C THR A 162 -7.05 -3.74 8.26
N ASN A 163 -6.50 -3.97 9.45
CA ASN A 163 -6.13 -5.31 9.89
C ASN A 163 -7.35 -6.24 9.98
N PHE A 164 -8.49 -5.72 10.44
CA PHE A 164 -9.74 -6.48 10.45
C PHE A 164 -10.16 -6.91 9.05
N LEU A 165 -10.08 -6.02 8.06
CA LEU A 165 -10.41 -6.35 6.67
C LEU A 165 -9.36 -7.27 6.02
N CYS A 166 -8.07 -7.10 6.33
CA CYS A 166 -6.98 -7.93 5.82
C CYS A 166 -7.05 -9.38 6.33
N LEU A 167 -7.72 -9.65 7.45
CA LEU A 167 -7.98 -11.02 7.92
C LEU A 167 -8.73 -11.85 6.87
N PHE A 168 -9.56 -11.22 6.04
CA PHE A 168 -10.30 -11.89 4.97
C PHE A 168 -9.46 -12.14 3.70
N ALA A 169 -8.29 -11.52 3.57
CA ALA A 169 -7.48 -11.62 2.35
C ALA A 169 -6.97 -13.05 2.09
N PRO A 170 -6.40 -13.77 3.07
CA PRO A 170 -6.02 -15.17 2.89
C PRO A 170 -7.22 -16.11 2.68
N LEU A 171 -8.38 -15.80 3.27
CA LEU A 171 -9.59 -16.61 3.09
C LEU A 171 -10.12 -16.52 1.65
N LEU A 172 -10.16 -15.32 1.09
CA LEU A 172 -10.55 -15.11 -0.30
C LEU A 172 -9.56 -15.76 -1.28
N LEU A 173 -8.26 -15.68 -0.99
CA LEU A 173 -7.25 -16.41 -1.75
C LEU A 173 -7.50 -17.91 -1.76
N GLN A 174 -7.68 -18.51 -0.59
CA GLN A 174 -7.82 -19.96 -0.47
C GLN A 174 -9.09 -20.47 -1.13
N PHE A 175 -10.11 -19.62 -1.25
CA PHE A 175 -11.31 -19.95 -2.02
C PHE A 175 -11.09 -19.92 -3.54
N ILE A 176 -10.18 -19.05 -4.02
CA ILE A 176 -9.89 -18.89 -5.46
C ILE A 176 -8.82 -19.89 -5.92
N VAL A 177 -7.75 -20.04 -5.14
CA VAL A 177 -6.62 -20.95 -5.42
C VAL A 177 -6.93 -22.30 -4.78
N THR A 178 -7.61 -23.14 -5.54
CA THR A 178 -7.91 -24.53 -5.22
C THR A 178 -6.79 -25.49 -5.64
N ASP A 179 -6.06 -25.15 -6.71
CA ASP A 179 -4.85 -25.85 -7.13
C ASP A 179 -3.66 -24.87 -7.12
N GLU A 180 -2.72 -25.08 -6.20
CA GLU A 180 -1.53 -24.22 -6.05
C GLU A 180 -0.60 -24.25 -7.27
N LYS A 181 -0.78 -25.21 -8.20
CA LYS A 181 0.01 -25.32 -9.43
C LYS A 181 -0.67 -24.67 -10.64
N ASP A 182 -1.94 -24.29 -10.52
CA ASP A 182 -2.69 -23.68 -11.61
C ASP A 182 -2.36 -22.19 -11.75
N ALA A 183 -1.58 -21.87 -12.79
CA ALA A 183 -1.18 -20.50 -13.09
C ALA A 183 -2.38 -19.57 -13.37
N PHE A 184 -3.52 -20.10 -13.85
CA PHE A 184 -4.70 -19.30 -14.15
C PHE A 184 -5.40 -18.80 -12.88
N GLN A 185 -5.44 -19.62 -11.82
CA GLN A 185 -5.97 -19.23 -10.52
C GLN A 185 -5.11 -18.15 -9.88
N TRP A 186 -3.79 -18.28 -9.98
CA TRP A 186 -2.84 -17.25 -9.53
C TRP A 186 -2.96 -15.95 -10.31
N ALA A 187 -3.11 -16.01 -11.64
CA ALA A 187 -3.34 -14.82 -12.46
C ALA A 187 -4.61 -14.08 -12.04
N THR A 188 -5.69 -14.82 -11.73
CA THR A 188 -6.96 -14.25 -11.25
C THR A 188 -6.76 -13.47 -9.94
N VAL A 189 -6.01 -14.04 -8.99
CA VAL A 189 -5.64 -13.37 -7.73
C VAL A 189 -4.84 -12.09 -7.99
N PHE A 190 -3.86 -12.14 -8.90
CA PHE A 190 -3.04 -10.98 -9.24
C PHE A 190 -3.85 -9.87 -9.90
N TYR A 191 -4.81 -10.21 -10.76
CA TYR A 191 -5.72 -9.22 -11.36
C TYR A 191 -6.65 -8.58 -10.34
N ILE A 192 -7.21 -9.35 -9.40
CA ILE A 192 -8.03 -8.80 -8.31
C ILE A 192 -7.20 -7.86 -7.44
N THR A 193 -5.99 -8.27 -7.06
CA THR A 193 -5.10 -7.46 -6.23
C THR A 193 -4.67 -6.19 -6.94
N SER A 194 -4.36 -6.27 -8.24
CA SER A 194 -4.05 -5.11 -9.07
C SER A 194 -5.24 -4.14 -9.17
N ALA A 195 -6.46 -4.65 -9.35
CA ALA A 195 -7.66 -3.81 -9.37
C ALA A 195 -7.85 -3.08 -8.02
N ILE A 196 -7.65 -3.76 -6.89
CA ILE A 196 -7.70 -3.14 -5.55
C ILE A 196 -6.64 -2.03 -5.42
N TYR A 197 -5.42 -2.27 -5.88
CA TYR A 197 -4.36 -1.25 -5.87
C TYR A 197 -4.70 -0.02 -6.72
N LEU A 198 -5.22 -0.22 -7.93
CA LEU A 198 -5.59 0.87 -8.82
C LEU A 198 -6.77 1.67 -8.26
N ILE A 199 -7.81 1.00 -7.74
CA ILE A 199 -8.96 1.66 -7.11
C ILE A 199 -8.51 2.46 -5.89
N GLY A 200 -7.70 1.85 -5.01
CA GLY A 200 -7.17 2.52 -3.83
C GLY A 200 -6.34 3.75 -4.19
N ASN A 201 -5.54 3.65 -5.26
CA ASN A 201 -4.78 4.79 -5.76
C ASN A 201 -5.67 5.89 -6.32
N THR A 202 -6.63 5.55 -7.19
CA THR A 202 -7.54 6.53 -7.79
C THR A 202 -8.31 7.30 -6.71
N VAL A 203 -8.84 6.60 -5.71
CA VAL A 203 -9.54 7.23 -4.59
C VAL A 203 -8.61 8.19 -3.82
N PHE A 204 -7.36 7.78 -3.57
CA PHE A 204 -6.40 8.64 -2.87
C PHE A 204 -5.99 9.87 -3.69
N VAL A 205 -5.78 9.72 -5.00
CA VAL A 205 -5.40 10.84 -5.87
C VAL A 205 -6.53 11.87 -5.95
N VAL A 206 -7.78 11.39 -6.07
CA VAL A 206 -8.97 12.25 -6.21
C VAL A 206 -9.35 12.92 -4.89
N PHE A 207 -9.42 12.15 -3.79
CA PHE A 207 -9.99 12.64 -2.52
C PHE A 207 -8.97 12.87 -1.41
N GLY A 208 -7.72 12.40 -1.58
CA GLY A 208 -6.66 12.64 -0.61
C GLY A 208 -6.32 14.14 -0.53
N SER A 209 -6.04 14.60 0.69
CA SER A 209 -5.45 15.90 0.95
C SER A 209 -4.21 15.71 1.82
N GLY A 210 -3.22 16.58 1.64
CA GLY A 210 -2.03 16.68 2.50
C GLY A 210 -1.99 18.00 3.27
N GLU A 211 -3.13 18.65 3.42
CA GLU A 211 -3.29 19.85 4.25
C GLU A 211 -4.00 19.49 5.56
N THR A 212 -3.62 20.20 6.63
CA THR A 212 -4.24 20.08 7.94
C THR A 212 -5.72 20.37 7.86
N GLN A 213 -6.54 19.46 8.37
CA GLN A 213 -7.98 19.59 8.22
C GLN A 213 -8.59 20.56 9.25
N PRO A 214 -9.74 21.19 8.96
CA PRO A 214 -10.34 22.20 9.82
C PRO A 214 -10.61 21.72 11.26
N TRP A 215 -10.92 20.43 11.43
CA TRP A 215 -11.15 19.81 12.74
C TRP A 215 -9.87 19.54 13.55
N ASN A 216 -8.70 20.02 13.10
CA ASN A 216 -7.47 19.95 13.86
C ASN A 216 -7.44 20.95 15.03
N ASN A 217 -8.01 22.15 14.86
CA ASN A 217 -8.02 23.22 15.85
C ASN A 217 -9.48 23.58 16.18
N VAL A 218 -10.10 22.85 17.11
CA VAL A 218 -11.49 23.14 17.54
C VAL A 218 -11.55 24.29 18.57
N GLU A 219 -10.42 24.86 19.00
CA GLU A 219 -10.39 25.87 20.07
C GLU A 219 -10.73 27.32 19.63
N GLU A 220 -10.68 27.70 18.35
CA GLU A 220 -10.94 29.11 17.95
C GLU A 220 -12.42 29.48 17.74
N ASP A 221 -13.29 28.50 17.50
CA ASP A 221 -14.71 28.76 17.21
C ASP A 221 -15.61 28.79 18.47
N ASP A 222 -15.21 28.08 19.54
CA ASP A 222 -15.98 28.02 20.80
C ASP A 222 -15.65 29.17 21.78
N GLU A 223 -14.55 29.91 21.59
CA GLU A 223 -14.25 31.14 22.36
C GLU A 223 -14.83 32.43 21.72
N ASN A 224 -15.37 32.35 20.50
CA ASN A 224 -15.92 33.50 19.76
C ASN A 224 -17.44 33.44 19.50
N SER A 225 -18.19 32.56 20.21
CA SER A 225 -19.66 32.47 20.10
C SER A 225 -20.40 32.76 21.41
#